data_AF-D6PPB2-F1
#
_entry.id   AF-D6PPB2-F1
#
_cell.length_a   1.000
_cell.length_b   1.000
_cell.length_c   1.000
_cell.angle_alpha   90.00
_cell.angle_beta   90.00
_cell.angle_gamma   90.00
#
_symmetry.space_group_name_H-M   'P 1'
#
loop_
_entity.id
_entity.type
_entity.pdbx_description
1 polymer ?
#
loop_
_entity_poly.entity_id
_entity_poly.type
_entity_poly.pdbx_seq_one_letter_code
_entity_poly.pdbx_strand_id
1 'polypeptide(L)'
;TALELAETENQLEAAQIIREHADNSQSNSQQGQQLLDKYMATINPEQVDVSLILQLMRKICGDSEDGAILVFLPGWDDINKTRQRLLENPFFADSAKFDIICLHSMVPAGEQKKVFNRPPRGCRKIVLATNIAESAVTIDDVVYVIDSGRMKEKSYDPYNNVSTLQSSWVSKA
;
A
#
# COMPACT_ATOMS: atom_id res chain seq x y z
N THR A 1 36.13 1.00 7.89
CA THR A 1 34.85 0.25 7.77
C THR A 1 35.05 -1.16 8.32
N ALA A 2 33.99 -1.94 8.54
CA ALA A 2 34.12 -3.32 9.03
C ALA A 2 34.99 -4.20 8.09
N LEU A 3 34.97 -3.90 6.79
CA LEU A 3 35.84 -4.53 5.79
C LEU A 3 37.32 -4.18 6.00
N GLU A 4 37.64 -2.89 6.16
CA GLU A 4 39.03 -2.44 6.41
C GLU A 4 39.60 -3.01 7.73
N LEU A 5 38.77 -3.18 8.75
CA LEU A 5 39.17 -3.82 10.02
C LEU A 5 39.49 -5.32 9.83
N ALA A 6 38.64 -6.05 9.10
CA ALA A 6 38.88 -7.46 8.80
C ALA A 6 40.16 -7.66 7.94
N GLU A 7 40.45 -6.73 7.03
CA GLU A 7 41.65 -6.76 6.20
C GLU A 7 42.92 -6.41 6.99
N THR A 8 42.85 -5.42 7.89
CA THR A 8 43.99 -5.02 8.75
C THR A 8 44.33 -6.06 9.82
N GLU A 9 43.34 -6.81 10.31
CA GLU A 9 43.54 -7.92 11.25
C GLU A 9 43.80 -9.27 10.56
N ASN A 10 43.99 -9.28 9.24
CA ASN A 10 44.28 -10.47 8.43
C ASN A 10 43.22 -11.59 8.53
N GLN A 11 41.95 -11.21 8.78
CA GLN A 11 40.80 -12.10 8.85
C GLN A 11 40.21 -12.32 7.44
N LEU A 12 40.90 -13.14 6.64
CA LEU A 12 40.60 -13.33 5.22
C LEU A 12 39.17 -13.86 4.94
N GLU A 13 38.68 -14.81 5.75
CA GLU A 13 37.32 -15.36 5.61
C GLU A 13 36.23 -14.32 5.92
N ALA A 14 36.42 -13.52 6.99
CA ALA A 14 35.48 -12.47 7.37
C ALA A 14 35.43 -11.36 6.31
N ALA A 15 36.58 -10.96 5.77
CA ALA A 15 36.66 -9.97 4.69
C ALA A 15 35.95 -10.46 3.42
N GLN A 16 36.08 -11.75 3.07
CA GLN A 16 35.40 -12.34 1.92
C GLN A 16 33.86 -12.33 2.10
N ILE A 17 33.37 -12.75 3.26
CA ILE A 17 31.92 -12.74 3.56
C ILE A 17 31.35 -11.32 3.49
N ILE A 18 32.08 -10.32 4.01
CA ILE A 18 31.65 -8.92 3.97
C ILE A 18 31.60 -8.38 2.53
N ARG A 19 32.58 -8.73 1.67
CA ARG A 19 32.56 -8.35 0.25
C ARG A 19 31.42 -9.01 -0.50
N GLU A 20 31.23 -10.31 -0.35
CA GLU A 20 30.13 -11.04 -0.98
C GLU A 20 28.76 -10.47 -0.57
N HIS A 21 28.60 -10.11 0.70
CA HIS A 21 27.38 -9.45 1.17
C HIS A 21 27.21 -8.04 0.60
N ALA A 22 28.28 -7.25 0.50
CA ALA A 22 28.25 -5.91 -0.09
C ALA A 22 27.91 -5.95 -1.59
N ASP A 23 28.51 -6.87 -2.34
CA ASP A 23 28.27 -7.05 -3.77
C ASP A 23 26.85 -7.60 -4.04
N ASN A 24 26.36 -8.53 -3.22
CA ASN A 24 24.97 -9.00 -3.29
C ASN A 24 23.98 -7.88 -2.95
N SER A 25 24.31 -7.03 -1.98
CA SER A 25 23.47 -5.86 -1.62
C SER A 25 23.46 -4.82 -2.75
N GLN A 26 24.61 -4.55 -3.36
CA GLN A 26 24.73 -3.63 -4.50
C GLN A 26 24.02 -4.15 -5.74
N SER A 27 24.19 -5.42 -6.10
CA SER A 27 23.51 -6.03 -7.25
C SER A 27 21.99 -6.09 -7.06
N ASN A 28 21.50 -6.45 -5.88
CA ASN A 28 20.07 -6.37 -5.54
C ASN A 28 19.54 -4.94 -5.62
N SER A 29 20.32 -3.94 -5.18
CA SER A 29 19.92 -2.53 -5.27
C SER A 29 19.83 -2.03 -6.72
N GLN A 30 20.76 -2.44 -7.60
CA GLN A 30 20.75 -2.08 -9.01
C GLN A 30 19.60 -2.76 -9.77
N GLN A 31 19.35 -4.05 -9.51
CA GLN A 31 18.23 -4.77 -10.11
C GLN A 31 16.88 -4.19 -9.65
N GLY A 32 16.76 -3.84 -8.37
CA GLY A 32 15.59 -3.16 -7.82
C GLY A 32 15.34 -1.80 -8.48
N GLN A 33 16.39 -1.00 -8.67
CA GLN A 33 16.29 0.29 -9.36
C GLN A 33 15.85 0.14 -10.82
N GLN A 34 16.41 -0.82 -11.55
CA GLN A 34 16.02 -1.08 -12.95
C GLN A 34 14.55 -1.51 -13.08
N LEU A 35 14.06 -2.33 -12.15
CA LEU A 35 12.64 -2.73 -12.10
C LEU A 35 11.75 -1.52 -11.80
N LEU A 36 12.17 -0.65 -10.88
CA LEU A 36 11.45 0.57 -10.55
C LEU A 36 11.39 1.52 -11.74
N ASP A 37 12.51 1.76 -12.42
CA ASP A 37 12.58 2.63 -13.60
C ASP A 37 11.66 2.12 -14.72
N LYS A 38 11.68 0.80 -14.96
CA LYS A 38 10.79 0.15 -15.92
C LYS A 38 9.32 0.28 -15.53
N TYR A 39 9.00 0.10 -14.26
CA TYR A 39 7.65 0.33 -13.74
C TYR A 39 7.24 1.78 -14.02
N MET A 40 8.00 2.76 -13.51
CA MET A 40 7.71 4.19 -13.66
C MET A 40 7.60 4.67 -15.11
N ALA A 41 8.27 4.02 -16.06
CA ALA A 41 8.15 4.33 -17.49
C ALA A 41 6.80 3.88 -18.11
N THR A 42 6.06 2.99 -17.45
CA THR A 42 4.83 2.37 -17.98
C THR A 42 3.55 2.82 -17.28
N ILE A 43 3.64 3.39 -16.07
CA ILE A 43 2.48 3.82 -15.30
C ILE A 43 2.35 5.33 -15.33
N ASN A 44 1.11 5.82 -15.29
CA ASN A 44 0.86 7.24 -15.05
C ASN A 44 1.06 7.51 -13.54
N PRO A 45 2.08 8.28 -13.15
CA PRO A 45 2.33 8.57 -11.74
C PRO A 45 1.17 9.32 -11.08
N GLU A 46 0.31 10.00 -11.84
CA GLU A 46 -0.83 10.75 -11.32
C GLU A 46 -2.01 9.86 -10.86
N GLN A 47 -1.99 8.58 -11.21
CA GLN A 47 -3.07 7.64 -10.92
C GLN A 47 -2.62 6.54 -9.96
N VAL A 48 -3.55 6.03 -9.17
CA VAL A 48 -3.30 4.85 -8.34
C VAL A 48 -3.22 3.60 -9.23
N ASP A 49 -2.14 2.84 -9.08
CA ASP A 49 -2.03 1.52 -9.69
C ASP A 49 -2.81 0.47 -8.88
N VAL A 50 -4.08 0.31 -9.25
CA VAL A 50 -4.98 -0.69 -8.67
C VAL A 50 -4.46 -2.12 -8.91
N SER A 51 -3.77 -2.37 -10.03
CA SER A 51 -3.23 -3.70 -10.34
C SER A 51 -2.14 -4.10 -9.34
N LEU A 52 -1.25 -3.15 -9.01
CA LEU A 52 -0.21 -3.36 -8.02
C LEU A 52 -0.80 -3.61 -6.63
N ILE A 53 -1.82 -2.84 -6.23
CA ILE A 53 -2.53 -3.03 -4.97
C ILE A 53 -3.11 -4.45 -4.87
N LEU A 54 -3.81 -4.91 -5.91
CA LEU A 54 -4.40 -6.26 -5.92
C LEU A 54 -3.35 -7.37 -5.85
N GLN A 55 -2.20 -7.20 -6.52
CA GLN A 55 -1.10 -8.15 -6.45
C GLN A 55 -0.49 -8.21 -5.05
N LEU A 56 -0.28 -7.05 -4.42
CA LEU A 56 0.21 -6.98 -3.05
C LEU A 56 -0.78 -7.60 -2.05
N MET A 57 -2.08 -7.28 -2.17
CA MET A 57 -3.12 -7.89 -1.35
C MET A 57 -3.14 -9.41 -1.50
N ARG A 58 -2.98 -9.94 -2.72
CA ARG A 58 -2.91 -11.38 -2.96
C ARG A 58 -1.69 -12.01 -2.27
N LYS A 59 -0.53 -11.35 -2.33
CA LYS A 59 0.68 -11.80 -1.62
C LYS A 59 0.44 -11.85 -0.11
N ILE A 60 -0.15 -10.80 0.47
CA ILE A 60 -0.51 -10.75 1.90
C ILE A 60 -1.48 -11.89 2.27
N CYS A 61 -2.46 -12.18 1.40
CA CYS A 61 -3.41 -13.27 1.64
C CYS A 61 -2.79 -14.66 1.53
N GLY A 62 -1.72 -14.83 0.75
CA GLY A 62 -1.06 -16.13 0.56
C GLY A 62 0.03 -16.44 1.58
N ASP A 63 0.76 -15.41 2.02
CA ASP A 63 2.05 -15.60 2.70
C ASP A 63 2.14 -14.96 4.08
N SER A 64 1.02 -14.44 4.61
CA SER A 64 1.01 -13.71 5.88
C SER A 64 -0.10 -14.20 6.81
N GLU A 65 0.08 -13.92 8.10
CA GLU A 65 -0.87 -14.26 9.16
C GLU A 65 -2.24 -13.60 8.96
N ASP A 66 -3.18 -13.97 9.83
CA ASP A 66 -4.51 -13.39 9.86
C ASP A 66 -4.50 -11.93 10.31
N GLY A 67 -5.45 -11.17 9.78
CA GLY A 67 -5.61 -9.76 10.06
C GLY A 67 -6.32 -9.03 8.93
N ALA A 68 -7.02 -7.95 9.28
CA ALA A 68 -7.65 -7.10 8.28
C ALA A 68 -6.60 -6.29 7.51
N ILE A 69 -6.94 -5.98 6.25
CA ILE A 69 -6.14 -5.15 5.36
C ILE A 69 -6.84 -3.80 5.24
N LEU A 70 -6.15 -2.72 5.59
CA LEU A 70 -6.58 -1.35 5.36
C LEU A 70 -5.84 -0.78 4.15
N VAL A 71 -6.58 -0.25 3.17
CA VAL A 71 -6.03 0.34 1.95
C VAL A 71 -6.37 1.81 1.91
N PHE A 72 -5.36 2.68 1.92
CA PHE A 72 -5.53 4.13 1.77
C PHE A 72 -5.53 4.52 0.30
N LEU A 73 -6.61 5.16 -0.13
CA LEU A 73 -6.87 5.61 -1.48
C LEU A 73 -7.18 7.12 -1.50
N PRO A 74 -6.88 7.84 -2.60
CA PRO A 74 -7.00 9.31 -2.63
C PRO A 74 -8.43 9.83 -2.52
N GLY A 75 -9.42 9.06 -2.94
CA GLY A 75 -10.80 9.50 -2.98
C GLY A 75 -11.81 8.41 -3.36
N TRP A 76 -13.06 8.82 -3.48
CA TRP A 76 -14.20 7.93 -3.76
C TRP A 76 -14.08 7.17 -5.09
N ASP A 77 -13.60 7.83 -6.14
CA ASP A 77 -13.45 7.21 -7.46
C ASP A 77 -12.44 6.05 -7.40
N ASP A 78 -11.32 6.26 -6.70
CA ASP A 78 -10.28 5.24 -6.49
C ASP A 78 -10.79 4.08 -5.62
N ILE A 79 -11.57 4.39 -4.58
CA ILE A 79 -12.27 3.38 -3.76
C ILE A 79 -13.18 2.52 -4.64
N ASN A 80 -14.04 3.12 -5.46
CA ASN A 80 -14.97 2.37 -6.31
C ASN A 80 -14.24 1.56 -7.38
N LYS A 81 -13.24 2.16 -8.04
CA LYS A 81 -12.42 1.46 -9.04
C LYS A 81 -11.73 0.25 -8.42
N THR A 82 -11.15 0.40 -7.23
CA THR A 82 -10.48 -0.71 -6.51
C THR A 82 -11.47 -1.77 -6.09
N ARG A 83 -12.61 -1.38 -5.51
CA ARG A 83 -13.69 -2.30 -5.15
C ARG A 83 -14.20 -3.10 -6.35
N GLN A 84 -14.47 -2.44 -7.46
CA GLN A 84 -14.94 -3.10 -8.68
C GLN A 84 -13.92 -4.14 -9.15
N ARG A 85 -12.62 -3.78 -9.18
CA ARG A 85 -11.55 -4.69 -9.58
C ARG A 85 -11.38 -5.88 -8.64
N LEU A 86 -11.63 -5.71 -7.35
CA LEU A 86 -11.67 -6.83 -6.40
C LEU A 86 -12.85 -7.77 -6.71
N LEU A 87 -14.04 -7.22 -6.92
CA LEU A 87 -15.24 -8.01 -7.21
C LEU A 87 -15.18 -8.73 -8.57
N GLU A 88 -14.47 -8.16 -9.55
CA GLU A 88 -14.21 -8.79 -10.84
C GLU A 88 -13.13 -9.88 -10.77
N ASN A 89 -12.31 -9.90 -9.72
CA ASN A 89 -11.23 -10.86 -9.56
C ASN A 89 -11.75 -12.13 -8.89
N PRO A 90 -11.69 -13.31 -9.53
CA PRO A 90 -12.21 -14.56 -8.96
C PRO A 90 -11.63 -14.93 -7.60
N PHE A 91 -10.41 -14.47 -7.29
CA PHE A 91 -9.79 -14.71 -5.98
C PHE A 91 -10.50 -13.93 -4.87
N PHE A 92 -10.88 -12.68 -5.10
CA PHE A 92 -11.46 -11.79 -4.08
C PHE A 92 -13.00 -11.75 -4.12
N ALA A 93 -13.63 -12.28 -5.17
CA ALA A 93 -15.08 -12.27 -5.35
C ALA A 93 -15.85 -13.21 -4.39
N ASP A 94 -15.15 -14.13 -3.71
CA ASP A 94 -15.76 -15.06 -2.75
C ASP A 94 -16.08 -14.36 -1.42
N SER A 95 -17.35 -14.02 -1.23
CA SER A 95 -17.85 -13.34 -0.03
C SER A 95 -17.79 -14.20 1.24
N ALA A 96 -17.57 -15.51 1.13
CA ALA A 96 -17.29 -16.35 2.30
C ALA A 96 -15.85 -16.15 2.80
N LYS A 97 -14.94 -15.69 1.94
CA LYS A 97 -13.52 -15.48 2.25
C LYS A 97 -13.12 -14.02 2.41
N PHE A 98 -13.83 -13.09 1.79
CA PHE A 98 -13.49 -11.67 1.83
C PHE A 98 -14.70 -10.80 2.14
N ASP A 99 -14.54 -9.92 3.13
CA ASP A 99 -15.51 -8.88 3.46
C ASP A 99 -14.93 -7.51 3.06
N ILE A 100 -15.45 -6.94 1.98
CA ILE A 100 -14.93 -5.70 1.39
C ILE A 100 -15.80 -4.52 1.82
N ILE A 101 -15.22 -3.61 2.62
CA ILE A 101 -15.90 -2.47 3.23
C ILE A 101 -15.30 -1.17 2.70
N CYS A 102 -16.16 -0.26 2.24
CA CYS A 102 -15.74 1.10 1.87
C CYS A 102 -15.93 2.04 3.06
N LEU A 103 -14.89 2.81 3.39
CA LEU A 103 -14.91 3.83 4.43
C LEU A 103 -14.64 5.21 3.82
N HIS A 104 -15.71 5.96 3.58
CA HIS A 104 -15.65 7.30 2.98
C HIS A 104 -16.85 8.13 3.44
N SER A 105 -16.75 9.46 3.41
CA SER A 105 -17.82 10.38 3.84
C SER A 105 -19.12 10.24 3.05
N MET A 106 -19.07 9.74 1.81
CA MET A 106 -20.24 9.44 0.98
C MET A 106 -20.94 8.12 1.35
N VAL A 107 -20.32 7.27 2.18
CA VAL A 107 -20.91 6.01 2.62
C VAL A 107 -21.86 6.28 3.79
N PRO A 108 -23.08 5.72 3.83
CA PRO A 108 -23.98 5.90 4.97
C PRO A 108 -23.34 5.47 6.30
N ALA A 109 -23.61 6.20 7.38
CA ALA A 109 -22.99 5.94 8.69
C ALA A 109 -23.21 4.51 9.21
N GLY A 110 -24.37 3.89 8.91
CA GLY A 110 -24.64 2.50 9.26
C GLY A 110 -23.70 1.51 8.55
N GLU A 111 -23.34 1.79 7.30
CA GLU A 111 -22.41 0.98 6.52
C GLU A 111 -20.96 1.23 6.97
N GLN A 112 -20.60 2.47 7.29
CA GLN A 112 -19.27 2.79 7.84
C GLN A 112 -19.00 2.02 9.14
N LYS A 113 -20.02 1.88 10.01
CA LYS A 113 -19.88 1.16 11.29
C LYS A 113 -19.53 -0.32 11.13
N LYS A 114 -19.78 -0.93 9.97
CA LYS A 114 -19.39 -2.32 9.71
C LYS A 114 -17.88 -2.53 9.81
N VAL A 115 -17.09 -1.48 9.63
CA VAL A 115 -15.63 -1.54 9.77
C VAL A 115 -15.19 -2.00 11.17
N PHE A 116 -15.99 -1.74 12.20
CA PHE A 116 -15.70 -2.14 13.58
C PHE A 116 -16.15 -3.57 13.92
N ASN A 117 -16.88 -4.23 13.01
CA ASN A 117 -17.26 -5.62 13.21
C ASN A 117 -16.09 -6.51 12.83
N ARG A 118 -15.88 -7.58 13.61
CA ARG A 118 -14.93 -8.63 13.25
C ARG A 118 -15.53 -9.52 12.16
N PRO A 119 -14.77 -9.89 11.12
CA PRO A 119 -15.27 -10.78 10.08
C PRO A 119 -15.53 -12.19 10.63
N PRO A 120 -16.38 -12.99 9.96
CA PRO A 120 -16.53 -14.41 10.27
C PRO A 120 -15.20 -15.17 10.23
N ARG A 121 -15.12 -16.30 10.94
CA ARG A 121 -13.92 -17.15 10.90
C ARG A 121 -13.61 -17.61 9.47
N GLY A 122 -12.36 -17.47 9.06
CA GLY A 122 -11.90 -17.80 7.71
C GLY A 122 -12.22 -16.71 6.66
N CYS A 123 -12.85 -15.61 7.06
CA CYS A 123 -13.08 -14.45 6.21
C CYS A 123 -12.10 -13.32 6.58
N ARG A 124 -11.44 -12.75 5.58
CA ARG A 124 -10.53 -11.62 5.74
C ARG A 124 -11.23 -10.32 5.37
N LYS A 125 -11.23 -9.37 6.31
CA LYS A 125 -11.77 -8.03 6.10
C LYS A 125 -10.79 -7.17 5.31
N ILE A 126 -11.29 -6.49 4.29
CA ILE A 126 -10.58 -5.52 3.46
C ILE A 126 -11.31 -4.19 3.56
N VAL A 127 -10.64 -3.18 4.10
CA VAL A 127 -11.18 -1.84 4.28
C VAL A 127 -10.54 -0.91 3.24
N LEU A 128 -11.35 -0.35 2.35
CA LEU A 128 -10.92 0.66 1.37
C LEU A 128 -11.29 2.04 1.90
N ALA A 129 -10.31 2.85 2.27
CA ALA A 129 -10.51 4.10 2.98
C ALA A 129 -9.77 5.27 2.34
N THR A 130 -10.24 6.49 2.60
CA THR A 130 -9.41 7.70 2.49
C THR A 130 -8.78 8.02 3.84
N ASN A 131 -8.05 9.14 3.92
CA ASN A 131 -7.53 9.72 5.16
C ASN A 131 -8.57 9.96 6.29
N ILE A 132 -9.87 9.73 6.06
CA ILE A 132 -10.87 9.66 7.15
C ILE A 132 -10.46 8.62 8.21
N ALA A 133 -9.76 7.56 7.81
CA ALA A 133 -9.22 6.56 8.74
C ALA A 133 -7.95 7.02 9.49
N GLU A 134 -7.23 8.03 9.01
CA GLU A 134 -5.91 8.42 9.52
C GLU A 134 -5.97 9.08 10.90
N SER A 135 -7.01 9.89 11.16
CA SER A 135 -7.07 10.72 12.38
C SER A 135 -8.25 10.41 13.31
N ALA A 136 -9.13 9.45 12.99
CA ALA A 136 -10.38 9.29 13.74
C ALA A 136 -10.89 7.84 13.93
N VAL A 137 -10.25 6.83 13.34
CA VAL A 137 -10.80 5.45 13.34
C VAL A 137 -9.75 4.42 13.71
N THR A 138 -9.84 3.88 14.94
CA THR A 138 -9.07 2.70 15.34
C THR A 138 -9.85 1.45 14.97
N ILE A 139 -9.40 0.74 13.92
CA ILE A 139 -9.92 -0.57 13.53
C ILE A 139 -9.00 -1.61 14.18
N ASP A 140 -9.50 -2.29 15.21
CA ASP A 140 -8.70 -3.07 16.16
C ASP A 140 -8.08 -4.35 15.59
N ASP A 141 -8.61 -4.86 14.49
CA ASP A 141 -8.15 -6.07 13.82
C ASP A 141 -7.34 -5.82 12.54
N VAL A 142 -6.97 -4.57 12.25
CA VAL A 142 -6.05 -4.25 11.14
C VAL A 142 -4.62 -4.65 11.50
N VAL A 143 -4.02 -5.48 10.65
CA VAL A 143 -2.61 -5.92 10.76
C VAL A 143 -1.79 -5.43 9.57
N TYR A 144 -2.43 -5.22 8.42
CA TYR A 144 -1.77 -4.81 7.19
C TYR A 144 -2.32 -3.47 6.72
N VAL A 145 -1.42 -2.54 6.39
CA VAL A 145 -1.77 -1.25 5.80
C VAL A 145 -1.10 -1.15 4.44
N ILE A 146 -1.89 -0.84 3.41
CA ILE A 146 -1.42 -0.53 2.07
C ILE A 146 -1.73 0.94 1.83
N ASP A 147 -0.69 1.76 1.78
CA ASP A 147 -0.82 3.16 1.39
C ASP A 147 -0.50 3.30 -0.10
N SER A 148 -1.43 3.88 -0.86
CA SER A 148 -1.20 4.23 -2.27
C SER A 148 -0.21 5.38 -2.45
N GLY A 149 0.15 6.08 -1.38
CA GLY A 149 1.09 7.20 -1.37
C GLY A 149 0.53 8.48 -1.99
N ARG A 150 -0.78 8.51 -2.27
CA ARG A 150 -1.45 9.63 -2.94
C ARG A 150 -2.64 10.12 -2.12
N MET A 151 -2.83 11.44 -2.08
CA MET A 151 -3.96 12.11 -1.45
C MET A 151 -4.55 13.13 -2.43
N LYS A 152 -5.86 13.39 -2.37
CA LYS A 152 -6.46 14.53 -3.09
C LYS A 152 -6.43 15.76 -2.17
N GLU A 153 -5.64 16.76 -2.51
CA GLU A 153 -5.64 18.07 -1.83
C GLU A 153 -6.44 19.11 -2.61
N LYS A 154 -7.11 20.01 -1.89
CA LYS A 154 -7.71 21.21 -2.48
C LYS A 154 -6.60 22.22 -2.74
N SER A 155 -6.31 22.48 -4.02
CA SER A 155 -5.41 23.54 -4.46
C SER A 155 -6.23 24.75 -4.89
N TYR A 156 -5.92 25.92 -4.33
CA TYR A 156 -6.57 27.18 -4.69
C TYR A 156 -5.64 27.97 -5.60
N ASP A 157 -6.11 28.29 -6.80
CA ASP A 157 -5.44 29.22 -7.71
C ASP A 157 -5.95 30.65 -7.43
N PRO A 158 -5.16 31.51 -6.76
CA PRO A 158 -5.58 32.86 -6.41
C PRO A 158 -5.70 33.79 -7.62
N TYR A 159 -5.05 33.48 -8.75
CA TYR A 159 -5.10 34.31 -9.95
C TYR A 159 -6.38 34.09 -10.74
N ASN A 160 -6.85 32.83 -10.77
CA ASN A 160 -8.09 32.47 -11.45
C ASN A 160 -9.30 32.40 -10.52
N ASN A 161 -9.09 32.54 -9.20
CA ASN A 161 -10.12 32.41 -8.17
C ASN A 161 -10.85 31.05 -8.24
N VAL A 162 -10.11 29.99 -8.63
CA VAL A 162 -10.62 28.63 -8.80
C VAL A 162 -10.04 27.72 -7.73
N SER A 163 -10.90 26.96 -7.07
CA SER A 163 -10.49 25.83 -6.23
C SER A 163 -10.54 24.55 -7.06
N THR A 164 -9.41 23.85 -7.18
CA THR A 164 -9.32 22.55 -7.85
C THR A 164 -8.99 21.45 -6.84
N LEU A 165 -9.42 20.21 -7.12
CA LEU A 165 -9.06 19.05 -6.33
C LEU A 165 -8.00 18.27 -7.11
N GLN A 166 -6.74 18.34 -6.68
CA GLN A 166 -5.62 17.72 -7.36
C GLN A 166 -5.07 16.55 -6.55
N SER A 167 -4.63 15.49 -7.23
CA SER A 167 -3.97 14.38 -6.57
C SER A 167 -2.49 14.71 -6.35
N SER A 168 -2.06 14.77 -5.09
CA SER A 168 -0.68 15.02 -4.64
C SER A 168 -0.12 13.79 -3.90
N TRP A 169 1.20 13.77 -3.70
CA TRP A 169 1.86 12.76 -2.88
C TRP A 169 1.58 13.00 -1.39
N VAL A 170 1.42 11.93 -0.61
CA VAL A 170 1.27 12.04 0.85
C VAL A 170 2.57 12.55 1.49
N SER A 171 2.45 13.32 2.57
CA SER A 171 3.59 13.83 3.33
C SER A 171 4.17 12.76 4.27
N LYS A 172 5.43 12.91 4.70
CA LYS A 172 6.12 11.97 5.63
C LYS A 172 5.85 12.24 7.12
N ALA A 173 4.73 12.88 7.47
CA ALA A 173 4.48 13.44 8.80
C ALA A 173 4.66 12.45 9.97
#